data_AF-A0A8T5L0U7-F1
#
_entry.id   AF-A0A8T5L0U7-F1
#
_cell.length_a   1.000
_cell.length_b   1.000
_cell.length_c   1.000
_cell.angle_alpha   90.00
_cell.angle_beta   90.00
_cell.angle_gamma   90.00
#
_symmetry.space_group_name_H-M   'P 1'
#
loop_
_entity.id
_entity.type
_entity.pdbx_description
1 polymer ?
#
loop_
_entity_poly.entity_id
_entity_poly.type
_entity_poly.pdbx_seq_one_letter_code
_entity_poly.pdbx_strand_id
1 'polypeptide(L)' 'MKRAFLKIRQDILKNLETGPKSITKIAEESGMTWKTAQRHLLWLERMEGKVKIIRKTKRKIVYKKIK' A
#
# COMPACT_ATOMS: atom_id res chain seq x y z
N MET A 1 0.00 18.23 8.78
CA MET A 1 -0.03 17.36 7.57
C MET A 1 0.87 16.12 7.64
N LYS A 2 2.14 16.18 8.07
CA LYS A 2 3.06 15.00 8.11
C LYS A 2 2.53 13.80 8.93
N ARG A 3 1.84 14.06 10.06
CA ARG A 3 1.26 13.00 10.92
C ARG A 3 0.17 12.16 10.23
N ALA A 4 -0.63 12.77 9.35
CA ALA A 4 -1.70 12.05 8.65
C ALA A 4 -1.14 11.02 7.63
N PHE A 5 -0.07 11.38 6.91
CA PHE A 5 0.58 10.47 5.96
C PHE A 5 1.31 9.30 6.63
N LEU A 6 1.86 9.53 7.83
CA LEU A 6 2.46 8.46 8.62
C LEU A 6 1.39 7.44 9.05
N LYS A 7 0.25 7.91 9.55
CA LYS A 7 -0.88 7.04 9.93
C LYS A 7 -1.37 6.20 8.73
N ILE A 8 -1.60 6.85 7.58
CA ILE A 8 -1.99 6.15 6.34
C ILE A 8 -0.99 5.03 5.98
N ARG A 9 0.31 5.32 6.05
CA ARG A 9 1.35 4.33 5.73
C ARG A 9 1.37 3.17 6.73
N GLN A 10 1.17 3.45 8.01
CA GLN A 10 1.07 2.41 9.04
C GLN A 10 -0.17 1.53 8.83
N ASP A 11 -1.32 2.12 8.52
CA ASP A 11 -2.55 1.40 8.23
C ASP A 11 -2.39 0.49 6.99
N ILE A 12 -1.74 0.98 5.93
CA ILE A 12 -1.40 0.17 4.75
C ILE A 12 -0.48 -1.01 5.11
N LEU A 13 0.55 -0.78 5.93
CA LEU A 13 1.46 -1.84 6.35
C LEU A 13 0.76 -2.89 7.20
N LYS A 14 -0.11 -2.47 8.13
CA LYS A 14 -0.94 -3.37 8.93
C LYS A 14 -1.88 -4.19 8.06
N ASN A 15 -2.50 -3.57 7.05
CA ASN A 15 -3.34 -4.29 6.09
C ASN A 15 -2.57 -5.34 5.28
N LEU A 16 -1.27 -5.13 5.04
CA LEU A 16 -0.41 -6.08 4.32
C LEU A 16 0.21 -7.18 5.21
N GLU A 17 0.08 -7.09 6.53
CA GLU A 17 0.50 -8.16 7.46
C GLU A 17 -0.34 -9.42 7.30
N THR A 18 -1.62 -9.27 6.93
CA THR A 18 -2.51 -10.41 6.67
C THR A 18 -2.26 -11.08 5.31
N GLY A 19 -1.26 -10.61 4.56
CA GLY A 19 -0.87 -11.18 3.26
C GLY A 19 -0.95 -10.19 2.09
N PRO A 20 -0.60 -10.66 0.87
CA PRO A 20 -0.55 -9.80 -0.29
C PRO A 20 -1.93 -9.31 -0.75
N LYS A 21 -2.05 -8.02 -1.07
CA LYS A 21 -3.33 -7.39 -1.45
C LYS A 21 -3.16 -6.46 -2.65
N SER A 22 -4.24 -6.27 -3.40
CA SER A 22 -4.26 -5.29 -4.49
C SER A 22 -4.39 -3.86 -3.97
N ILE A 23 -3.96 -2.89 -4.76
CA ILE A 23 -4.14 -1.46 -4.43
C ILE A 23 -5.61 -1.17 -4.11
N THR A 24 -6.55 -1.71 -4.89
CA THR A 24 -7.99 -1.52 -4.67
C THR A 24 -8.44 -2.04 -3.31
N LYS A 25 -8.01 -3.27 -2.94
CA LYS A 25 -8.39 -3.86 -1.66
C LYS A 25 -7.79 -3.09 -0.48
N ILE A 26 -6.54 -2.64 -0.61
CA ILE A 26 -5.87 -1.79 0.38
C ILE A 26 -6.60 -0.45 0.54
N ALA A 27 -7.05 0.15 -0.57
CA ALA A 27 -7.79 1.40 -0.56
C ALA A 27 -9.15 1.25 0.16
N GLU A 28 -9.90 0.19 -0.15
CA GLU A 28 -11.16 -0.16 0.52
C GLU A 28 -10.99 -0.35 2.03
N GLU A 29 -10.05 -1.22 2.43
CA GLU A 29 -9.81 -1.55 3.85
C GLU A 29 -9.25 -0.37 4.66
N SER A 30 -8.57 0.57 4.00
CA SER A 30 -8.01 1.75 4.65
C SER A 30 -8.91 2.98 4.52
N GLY A 31 -10.10 2.86 3.93
CA GLY A 31 -11.06 3.95 3.76
C GLY A 31 -10.54 5.13 2.92
N MET A 32 -9.74 4.85 1.88
CA MET A 32 -9.10 5.90 1.05
C MET A 32 -9.30 5.65 -0.44
N THR A 33 -9.00 6.67 -1.25
CA THR A 33 -9.07 6.52 -2.71
C THR A 33 -7.92 5.66 -3.25
N TRP A 34 -8.14 5.01 -4.38
CA TRP A 34 -7.14 4.22 -5.08
C TRP A 34 -5.86 5.03 -5.38
N LYS A 35 -6.00 6.29 -5.80
CA LYS A 35 -4.87 7.19 -6.11
C LYS A 35 -4.04 7.51 -4.88
N THR A 36 -4.69 7.71 -3.73
CA THR A 36 -4.01 7.91 -2.44
C THR A 36 -3.23 6.65 -2.07
N ALA A 37 -3.87 5.48 -2.08
CA ALA A 37 -3.22 4.21 -1.76
C ALA A 37 -2.02 3.94 -2.68
N GLN A 38 -2.17 4.17 -4.00
CA GLN A 38 -1.08 4.01 -4.96
C GLN A 38 0.12 4.90 -4.63
N ARG A 39 -0.10 6.18 -4.31
CA ARG A 39 0.98 7.13 -3.99
C ARG A 39 1.73 6.70 -2.73
N HIS A 40 1.03 6.26 -1.69
CA HIS A 40 1.65 5.81 -0.46
C HIS A 40 2.39 4.48 -0.62
N LEU A 41 1.83 3.53 -1.38
CA LEU A 41 2.49 2.27 -1.70
C LEU A 41 3.78 2.48 -2.51
N LEU A 42 3.75 3.36 -3.51
CA LEU A 42 4.94 3.69 -4.29
C LEU A 42 6.03 4.36 -3.43
N TRP A 43 5.64 5.18 -2.46
CA TRP A 43 6.58 5.74 -1.49
C TRP A 43 7.15 4.66 -0.56
N LEU A 44 6.31 3.75 -0.05
CA LEU A 44 6.74 2.64 0.80
C LEU A 44 7.65 1.64 0.06
N GLU A 45 7.44 1.48 -1.24
CA GLU A 45 8.29 0.67 -2.12
C GLU A 45 9.63 1.37 -2.37
N ARG A 46 9.61 2.61 -2.88
CA ARG A 46 10.81 3.30 -3.37
C ARG A 46 11.67 3.92 -2.28
N MET A 47 11.06 4.47 -1.23
CA MET A 47 11.78 5.25 -0.21
C MET A 47 12.13 4.42 1.02
N GLU A 48 11.25 3.48 1.41
CA GLU A 48 11.44 2.68 2.64
C GLU A 48 11.77 1.21 2.38
N GLY A 49 11.51 0.69 1.18
CA GLY A 49 11.69 -0.73 0.86
C GLY A 49 10.85 -1.68 1.73
N LYS A 50 9.72 -1.22 2.28
CA LYS A 50 8.86 -2.01 3.19
C LYS A 50 7.87 -2.90 2.46
N VAL A 51 7.55 -2.58 1.21
CA VAL A 51 6.61 -3.33 0.37
C VAL A 51 7.19 -3.55 -1.02
N LYS A 52 6.80 -4.62 -1.70
CA LYS A 52 7.11 -4.86 -3.12
C LYS A 52 5.87 -5.25 -3.89
N ILE A 53 5.86 -4.92 -5.18
CA ILE A 53 4.92 -5.51 -6.13
C ILE A 53 5.29 -6.99 -6.34
N ILE A 54 4.32 -7.88 -6.15
CA ILE A 54 4.47 -9.32 -6.43
C ILE A 54 3.74 -9.75 -7.71
N ARG A 55 2.77 -8.94 -8.17
CA ARG A 55 2.05 -9.18 -9.41
C ARG A 55 1.60 -7.86 -10.01
N LYS A 56 1.86 -7.69 -11.31
CA LYS A 56 1.42 -6.52 -12.08
C LYS A 56 0.81 -7.00 -13.40
N THR A 57 -0.45 -6.64 -13.61
CA THR A 57 -1.15 -6.81 -14.90
C THR A 57 -1.66 -5.45 -15.36
N LYS A 58 -2.19 -5.37 -16.59
CA LYS A 58 -2.82 -4.15 -17.11
C LYS A 58 -3.94 -3.61 -16.20
N ARG A 59 -4.59 -4.48 -15.41
CA ARG A 59 -5.78 -4.13 -14.59
C ARG A 59 -5.54 -4.19 -13.08
N LYS A 60 -4.47 -4.83 -12.60
CA LYS A 60 -4.29 -5.12 -11.17
C LYS A 60 -2.82 -5.08 -10.78
N ILE A 61 -2.53 -4.41 -9.66
CA ILE A 61 -1.22 -4.42 -9.01
C ILE A 61 -1.41 -4.96 -7.59
N VAL A 62 -0.60 -5.95 -7.22
CA VAL A 62 -0.63 -6.61 -5.91
C VAL A 62 0.68 -6.35 -5.19
N TYR A 63 0.58 -5.87 -3.95
CA TYR A 63 1.71 -5.59 -3.07
C TYR A 63 1.78 -6.63 -1.94
N LYS A 64 3.00 -6.85 -1.45
CA LYS A 64 3.32 -7.66 -0.27
C LYS A 64 4.28 -6.88 0.64
N LYS A 65 4.09 -6.96 1.96
CA LYS A 65 5.06 -6.46 2.96
C LYS A 65 6.31 -7.36 2.99
N ILE A 66 7.50 -6.76 3.08
CA ILE A 66 8.81 -7.47 3.03
C ILE A 66 9.59 -7.37 4.35
N LYS A 67 9.33 -6.31 5.12
CA LYS A 67 9.91 -6.03 6.43
C LYS A 67 8.81 -5.66 7.40
#